data_AF-A0A7L2I3H3-F1
#
_entry.id   AF-A0A7L2I3H3-F1
#
_cell.length_a   1.000
_cell.length_b   1.000
_cell.length_c   1.000
_cell.angle_alpha   90.00
_cell.angle_beta   90.00
_cell.angle_gamma   90.00
#
_symmetry.space_group_name_H-M   'P 1'
#
loop_
_entity.id
_entity.type
_entity.pdbx_description
1 polymer ?
#
loop_
_entity_poly.entity_id
_entity_poly.type
_entity_poly.pdbx_seq_one_letter_code
_entity_poly.pdbx_strand_id
1 'polypeptide(L)'
;MLSAAGFVDFRPEMGYELGAPKQYRFSPYSFNGGTVLAIAGEDFSIVASDTRLSEGYEIHCRDSPKCYKLTEKTVIGCTGFHGDCLTLTKIIEARLKMYKHSNNKTMTTGAIAAMLSTILYSRRFFPYYVYNIIGGLDEEGK
;
A
#
# COMPACT_ATOMS: atom_id res chain seq x y z
N MET A 1 -24.66 -56.57 -26.87
CA MET A 1 -25.84 -55.85 -26.35
C MET A 1 -25.55 -54.36 -26.42
N LEU A 2 -26.50 -53.61 -26.97
CA LEU A 2 -26.41 -52.19 -27.35
C LEU A 2 -26.37 -51.22 -26.15
N SER A 3 -25.87 -50.02 -26.47
CA SER A 3 -25.83 -48.74 -25.75
C SER A 3 -27.18 -48.18 -25.28
N ALA A 4 -27.17 -47.46 -24.15
CA ALA A 4 -27.93 -46.23 -23.85
C ALA A 4 -27.31 -45.60 -22.57
N ALA A 5 -26.65 -44.43 -22.54
CA ALA A 5 -27.13 -43.06 -22.83
C ALA A 5 -28.37 -42.65 -22.00
N GLY A 6 -28.14 -41.82 -20.98
CA GLY A 6 -29.02 -40.73 -20.56
C GLY A 6 -30.16 -41.05 -19.58
N PHE A 7 -29.91 -40.85 -18.29
CA PHE A 7 -30.93 -40.29 -17.39
C PHE A 7 -30.26 -39.29 -16.46
N VAL A 8 -30.45 -38.00 -16.76
CA VAL A 8 -30.00 -36.88 -15.93
C VAL A 8 -31.02 -36.72 -14.81
N ASP A 9 -30.72 -37.22 -13.62
CA ASP A 9 -31.52 -36.95 -12.42
C ASP A 9 -31.12 -35.56 -11.91
N PHE A 10 -31.90 -34.54 -12.27
CA PHE A 10 -31.70 -33.15 -11.84
C PHE A 10 -32.12 -33.04 -10.37
N ARG A 11 -31.28 -33.55 -9.46
CA ARG A 11 -31.44 -33.27 -8.04
C ARG A 11 -30.82 -31.90 -7.77
N PRO A 12 -31.59 -30.94 -7.24
CA PRO A 12 -30.96 -29.74 -6.70
C PRO A 12 -30.08 -30.21 -5.54
N GLU A 13 -28.77 -30.13 -5.72
CA GLU A 13 -27.84 -30.25 -4.60
C GLU A 13 -28.19 -29.12 -3.63
N MET A 14 -28.96 -29.47 -2.59
CA MET A 14 -29.02 -28.71 -1.36
C MET A 14 -27.62 -28.76 -0.76
N GLY A 15 -26.74 -27.90 -1.30
CA GLY A 15 -25.49 -27.55 -0.69
C GLY A 15 -25.83 -26.98 0.68
N TYR A 16 -25.67 -27.81 1.71
CA TYR A 16 -25.47 -27.32 3.05
C TYR A 16 -24.17 -26.51 3.01
N GLU A 17 -24.27 -25.22 2.67
CA GLU A 17 -23.30 -24.25 3.16
C GLU A 17 -23.38 -24.38 4.68
N LEU A 18 -22.47 -25.15 5.27
CA LEU A 18 -22.26 -25.20 6.70
C LEU A 18 -22.17 -23.75 7.16
N GLY A 19 -23.21 -23.29 7.86
CA GLY A 19 -23.40 -21.92 8.29
C GLY A 19 -22.31 -21.53 9.27
N ALA A 20 -21.13 -21.23 8.75
CA ALA A 20 -20.08 -20.59 9.50
C ALA A 20 -20.65 -19.26 10.03
N PRO A 21 -20.33 -18.87 11.27
CA PRO A 21 -20.83 -17.63 11.83
C PRO A 21 -20.46 -16.45 10.93
N LYS A 22 -21.45 -15.86 10.24
CA LYS A 22 -21.29 -14.67 9.41
C LYS A 22 -21.19 -13.45 10.34
N GLN A 23 -20.02 -12.80 10.38
CA GLN A 23 -19.88 -11.51 11.04
C GLN A 23 -20.54 -10.41 10.21
N TYR A 24 -21.47 -9.65 10.82
CA TYR A 24 -22.17 -8.52 10.19
C TYR A 24 -21.52 -7.15 10.45
N ARG A 25 -20.42 -7.11 11.22
CA ARG A 25 -19.74 -5.85 11.56
C ARG A 25 -18.76 -5.46 10.44
N PHE A 26 -18.81 -4.20 10.03
CA PHE A 26 -17.86 -3.63 9.07
C PHE A 26 -16.53 -3.32 9.77
N SER A 27 -15.43 -3.88 9.27
CA SER A 27 -14.06 -3.46 9.62
C SER A 27 -13.53 -2.54 8.53
N PRO A 28 -13.09 -1.31 8.85
CA PRO A 28 -12.59 -0.36 7.85
C PRO A 28 -11.21 -0.70 7.29
N TYR A 29 -10.46 -1.61 7.92
CA TYR A 29 -9.09 -1.96 7.54
C TYR A 29 -8.94 -3.43 7.20
N SER A 30 -8.09 -3.69 6.21
CA SER A 30 -7.51 -5.00 5.89
C SER A 30 -5.98 -4.90 5.94
N PHE A 31 -5.30 -6.00 6.26
CA PHE A 31 -3.84 -6.07 6.19
C PHE A 31 -3.41 -6.65 4.84
N ASN A 32 -2.75 -5.84 4.01
CA ASN A 32 -2.32 -6.28 2.68
C ASN A 32 -0.87 -6.77 2.62
N GLY A 33 -0.17 -6.72 3.76
CA GLY A 33 1.23 -7.13 3.86
C GLY A 33 2.17 -6.22 3.07
N GLY A 34 3.19 -6.85 2.50
CA GLY A 34 4.32 -6.18 1.87
C GLY A 34 5.46 -5.92 2.85
N THR A 35 6.65 -5.75 2.31
CA THR A 35 7.85 -5.44 3.11
C THR A 35 8.67 -4.41 2.36
N VAL A 36 9.10 -3.38 3.08
CA VAL A 36 9.94 -2.30 2.58
C VAL A 36 11.19 -2.24 3.45
N LEU A 37 12.34 -2.03 2.82
CA LEU A 37 13.64 -1.83 3.45
C LEU A 37 14.27 -0.57 2.86
N ALA A 38 15.00 0.18 3.68
CA ALA A 38 15.91 1.21 3.20
C ALA A 38 17.28 1.13 3.88
N ILE A 39 18.33 1.48 3.14
CA ILE A 39 19.70 1.59 3.62
C ILE A 39 20.26 2.94 3.16
N ALA A 40 20.83 3.70 4.10
CA ALA A 40 21.57 4.92 3.81
C ALA A 40 23.07 4.57 3.72
N GLY A 41 23.68 4.89 2.58
CA GLY A 41 25.13 4.87 2.34
C GLY A 41 25.74 6.25 2.61
N GLU A 42 26.97 6.47 2.15
CA GLU A 42 27.65 7.76 2.31
C GLU A 42 27.22 8.78 1.25
N ASP A 43 26.96 8.32 0.02
CA ASP A 43 26.58 9.13 -1.14
C ASP A 43 25.35 8.57 -1.88
N PHE A 44 24.67 7.58 -1.30
CA PHE A 44 23.51 6.92 -1.89
C PHE A 44 22.47 6.50 -0.84
N SER A 45 21.23 6.33 -1.29
CA SER A 45 20.16 5.69 -0.50
C SER A 45 19.47 4.62 -1.34
N ILE A 46 19.38 3.40 -0.80
CA ILE A 46 18.67 2.29 -1.44
C ILE A 46 17.34 2.10 -0.73
N VAL A 47 16.25 2.07 -1.50
CA VAL A 47 14.91 1.71 -1.01
C VAL A 47 14.39 0.54 -1.83
N ALA A 48 14.12 -0.59 -1.19
CA ALA A 48 13.65 -1.81 -1.82
C ALA A 48 12.31 -2.25 -1.22
N SER A 49 11.47 -2.87 -2.05
CA SER A 49 10.23 -3.49 -1.60
C SER A 49 9.93 -4.76 -2.37
N ASP A 50 9.13 -5.64 -1.77
CA ASP A 50 8.53 -6.76 -2.49
C ASP A 50 7.41 -6.26 -3.42
N THR A 51 6.91 -7.12 -4.32
CA THR A 51 5.84 -6.76 -5.27
C THR A 51 4.51 -7.48 -5.04
N ARG A 52 4.41 -8.36 -4.03
CA ARG A 52 3.17 -9.09 -3.75
C ARG A 52 2.12 -8.22 -3.07
N LEU A 53 0.89 -8.25 -3.56
CA LEU A 53 -0.29 -7.70 -2.90
C LEU A 53 -1.20 -8.86 -2.52
N SER A 54 -1.40 -9.08 -1.22
CA SER A 54 -2.22 -10.18 -0.69
C SER A 54 -3.31 -9.65 0.22
N GLU A 55 -4.31 -10.47 0.50
CA GLU A 55 -5.32 -10.23 1.54
C GLU A 55 -5.79 -11.58 2.09
N GLY A 56 -5.72 -11.75 3.41
CA GLY A 56 -6.00 -13.05 4.03
C GLY A 56 -5.12 -14.17 3.45
N TYR A 57 -5.74 -15.17 2.84
CA TYR A 57 -5.05 -16.31 2.21
C TYR A 57 -4.98 -16.21 0.67
N GLU A 58 -5.36 -15.07 0.09
CA GLU A 58 -5.40 -14.86 -1.36
C GLU A 58 -4.32 -13.85 -1.83
N ILE A 59 -3.85 -14.03 -3.08
CA ILE A 59 -2.92 -13.11 -3.74
C ILE A 59 -3.66 -12.36 -4.84
N HIS A 60 -3.91 -11.08 -4.61
CA HIS A 60 -4.55 -10.18 -5.57
C HIS A 60 -3.63 -9.86 -6.75
N CYS A 61 -2.37 -9.53 -6.47
CA CYS A 61 -1.39 -9.19 -7.49
C CYS A 61 0.02 -9.66 -7.11
N ARG A 62 0.82 -10.03 -8.12
CA ARG A 62 2.24 -10.40 -7.95
C ARG A 62 3.19 -9.29 -8.38
N ASP A 63 2.68 -8.24 -9.02
CA ASP A 63 3.45 -7.11 -9.53
C ASP A 63 2.81 -5.78 -9.10
N SER A 64 3.01 -5.44 -7.84
CA SER A 64 2.59 -4.17 -7.23
C SER A 64 3.73 -3.61 -6.38
N PRO A 65 4.58 -2.74 -6.95
CA PRO A 65 5.68 -2.12 -6.22
C PRO A 65 5.16 -1.15 -5.15
N LYS A 66 5.85 -1.10 -4.01
CA LYS A 66 5.50 -0.23 -2.88
C LYS A 66 6.39 1.01 -2.77
N CYS A 67 7.40 1.10 -3.64
CA CYS A 67 8.28 2.26 -3.74
C CYS A 67 7.71 3.28 -4.72
N TYR A 68 7.52 4.51 -4.27
CA TYR A 68 7.03 5.64 -5.06
C TYR A 68 8.09 6.73 -5.09
N LYS A 69 8.46 7.17 -6.30
CA LYS A 69 9.41 8.28 -6.49
C LYS A 69 8.69 9.59 -6.21
N LEU A 70 9.13 10.34 -5.20
CA LEU A 70 8.55 11.63 -4.82
C LEU A 70 9.25 12.79 -5.52
N THR A 71 10.58 12.78 -5.52
CA THR A 71 11.44 13.76 -6.18
C THR A 71 12.59 13.03 -6.89
N GLU A 72 13.49 13.76 -7.54
CA GLU A 72 14.69 13.17 -8.14
C GLU A 72 15.61 12.50 -7.12
N LYS A 73 15.57 12.94 -5.86
CA LYS A 73 16.47 12.48 -4.79
C LYS A 73 15.76 11.76 -3.64
N THR A 74 14.44 11.57 -3.72
CA THR A 74 13.64 11.03 -2.61
C THR A 74 12.63 10.00 -3.11
N VAL A 75 12.60 8.85 -2.44
CA VAL A 75 11.67 7.74 -2.64
C VAL A 75 10.97 7.44 -1.31
N ILE A 76 9.68 7.13 -1.37
CA ILE A 76 8.91 6.65 -0.21
C ILE A 76 8.48 5.21 -0.47
N GLY A 77 8.64 4.35 0.53
CA GLY A 77 8.06 3.02 0.55
C GLY A 77 6.90 2.95 1.53
N CYS A 78 5.74 2.48 1.07
CA CYS A 78 4.49 2.42 1.85
C CYS A 78 4.00 0.97 1.98
N THR A 79 3.76 0.49 3.20
CA THR A 79 3.18 -0.84 3.47
C THR A 79 2.06 -0.76 4.50
N GLY A 80 1.25 -1.82 4.64
CA GLY A 80 0.09 -1.87 5.53
C GLY A 80 -1.21 -2.07 4.75
N PHE A 81 -2.19 -1.21 4.97
CA PHE A 81 -3.43 -1.19 4.19
C PHE A 81 -3.20 -0.47 2.85
N HIS A 82 -3.45 -1.17 1.75
CA HIS A 82 -3.14 -0.68 0.41
C HIS A 82 -3.99 0.55 0.03
N GLY A 83 -5.25 0.61 0.48
CA GLY A 83 -6.12 1.77 0.22
C GLY A 83 -5.59 3.07 0.84
N ASP A 84 -5.04 2.99 2.05
CA ASP A 84 -4.39 4.13 2.69
C ASP A 84 -3.07 4.48 2.01
N CYS A 85 -2.28 3.50 1.56
CA CYS A 85 -1.04 3.73 0.82
C CYS A 85 -1.27 4.57 -0.45
N LEU A 86 -2.28 4.22 -1.25
CA LEU A 86 -2.63 4.95 -2.47
C LEU A 86 -3.12 6.39 -2.16
N THR A 87 -3.94 6.53 -1.13
CA THR A 87 -4.48 7.83 -0.71
C THR A 87 -3.37 8.74 -0.21
N LEU A 88 -2.50 8.23 0.67
CA LEU A 88 -1.40 8.98 1.24
C LEU A 88 -0.41 9.42 0.16
N THR A 89 -0.08 8.54 -0.80
CA THR A 89 0.82 8.85 -1.91
C THR A 89 0.30 10.05 -2.72
N LYS A 90 -1.00 10.04 -3.10
CA LYS A 90 -1.63 11.16 -3.82
C LYS A 90 -1.62 12.47 -3.03
N ILE A 91 -1.86 12.41 -1.72
CA ILE A 91 -1.81 13.59 -0.84
C ILE A 91 -0.40 14.18 -0.82
N ILE A 92 0.64 13.34 -0.69
CA ILE A 92 2.03 13.78 -0.69
C ILE A 92 2.39 14.42 -2.03
N GLU A 93 2.07 13.78 -3.15
CA GLU A 93 2.30 14.33 -4.49
C GLU A 93 1.65 15.70 -4.70
N ALA A 94 0.40 15.86 -4.26
CA ALA A 94 -0.30 17.13 -4.33
C ALA A 94 0.42 18.22 -3.52
N ARG A 95 0.82 17.91 -2.28
CA ARG A 95 1.56 18.87 -1.44
C ARG A 95 2.94 19.22 -1.98
N LEU A 96 3.64 18.26 -2.59
CA LEU A 96 4.92 18.51 -3.26
C LEU A 96 4.76 19.52 -4.41
N LYS A 97 3.72 19.37 -5.23
CA LYS A 97 3.40 20.30 -6.32
C LYS A 97 3.04 21.69 -5.78
N MET A 98 2.17 21.75 -4.77
CA MET A 98 1.80 23.01 -4.11
C MET A 98 3.03 23.74 -3.55
N TYR A 99 3.90 23.03 -2.83
CA TYR A 99 5.12 23.58 -2.28
C TYR A 99 6.03 24.14 -3.38
N LYS A 100 6.19 23.40 -4.49
CA LYS A 100 6.99 23.84 -5.64
C LYS A 100 6.46 25.12 -6.25
N HIS A 101 5.15 25.27 -6.39
CA HIS A 101 4.54 26.48 -6.92
C HIS A 101 4.64 27.68 -5.97
N SER A 102 4.50 27.47 -4.66
CA SER A 102 4.58 28.57 -3.69
C SER A 102 6.01 29.05 -3.42
N ASN A 103 7.01 28.15 -3.47
CA ASN A 103 8.38 28.46 -3.07
C ASN A 103 9.38 28.45 -4.24
N ASN A 104 8.95 28.13 -5.46
CA ASN A 104 9.79 27.95 -6.65
C ASN A 104 10.96 26.96 -6.46
N LYS A 105 10.88 26.06 -5.48
CA LYS A 105 11.91 25.08 -5.15
C LYS A 105 11.29 23.73 -4.77
N THR A 106 12.03 22.65 -5.02
CA THR A 106 11.64 21.29 -4.59
C THR A 106 11.88 21.10 -3.10
N MET A 107 11.03 20.31 -2.44
CA MET A 107 11.23 19.97 -1.02
C MET A 107 12.47 19.07 -0.84
N THR A 108 13.21 19.29 0.24
CA THR A 108 14.29 18.40 0.69
C THR A 108 13.73 17.15 1.35
N THR A 109 14.52 16.08 1.40
CA THR A 109 14.13 14.81 2.04
C THR A 109 13.68 15.02 3.51
N GLY A 110 14.41 15.85 4.27
CA GLY A 110 14.03 16.21 5.64
C GLY A 110 12.72 16.99 5.74
N ALA A 111 12.45 17.92 4.82
CA ALA A 111 11.19 18.66 4.79
C ALA A 111 9.99 17.76 4.48
N ILE A 112 10.18 16.76 3.60
CA ILE A 112 9.15 15.75 3.29
C ILE A 112 8.85 14.91 4.52
N ALA A 113 9.87 14.47 5.26
CA ALA A 113 9.69 13.71 6.50
C ALA A 113 8.91 14.50 7.56
N ALA A 114 9.25 15.77 7.76
CA ALA A 114 8.53 16.65 8.70
C ALA A 114 7.07 16.88 8.27
N MET A 115 6.83 17.08 6.98
CA MET A 115 5.48 17.21 6.42
C MET A 115 4.67 15.92 6.62
N LEU A 116 5.28 14.75 6.37
CA LEU A 116 4.62 13.46 6.52
C LEU A 116 4.17 13.22 7.97
N SER A 117 5.03 13.55 8.94
CA SER A 117 4.69 13.46 10.37
C SER A 117 3.40 14.22 10.69
N THR A 118 3.29 15.46 10.20
CA THR A 118 2.08 16.28 10.39
C THR A 118 0.84 15.69 9.70
N ILE A 119 0.99 15.14 8.48
CA ILE A 119 -0.12 14.49 7.75
C ILE A 119 -0.62 13.27 8.52
N LEU A 120 0.27 12.40 8.97
CA LEU A 120 -0.09 11.19 9.70
C LEU A 120 -0.77 11.54 11.04
N TYR A 121 -0.25 12.55 11.74
CA TYR A 121 -0.84 13.00 13.00
C TYR A 121 -2.21 13.69 12.83
N SER A 122 -2.47 14.34 11.69
CA SER A 122 -3.75 15.01 11.43
C SER A 122 -4.97 14.09 11.55
N ARG A 123 -4.79 12.78 11.34
CA ARG A 123 -5.85 11.77 11.49
C ARG A 123 -5.68 10.92 12.75
N ARG A 124 -5.21 11.51 13.86
CA ARG A 124 -4.92 10.78 15.10
C ARG A 124 -6.05 9.89 15.64
N PHE A 125 -7.32 10.26 15.42
CA PHE A 125 -8.51 9.53 15.92
C PHE A 125 -9.10 8.53 14.92
N PHE A 126 -8.63 8.55 13.67
CA PHE A 126 -8.93 7.55 12.66
C PHE A 126 -7.69 7.41 11.76
N PRO A 127 -6.64 6.73 12.26
CA PRO A 127 -5.30 6.82 11.69
C PRO A 127 -5.22 6.14 10.32
N TYR A 128 -4.23 6.54 9.53
CA TYR A 128 -3.84 5.71 8.39
C TYR A 128 -3.19 4.42 8.90
N TYR A 129 -3.59 3.27 8.37
CA TYR A 129 -2.94 2.00 8.70
C TYR A 129 -1.78 1.74 7.73
N VAL A 130 -0.72 2.53 7.88
CA VAL A 130 0.44 2.50 6.99
C VAL A 130 1.75 2.66 7.76
N TYR A 131 2.77 1.96 7.28
CA TYR A 131 4.14 2.14 7.69
C TYR A 131 4.91 2.71 6.51
N ASN A 132 5.57 3.85 6.73
CA ASN A 132 6.26 4.58 5.69
C ASN A 132 7.76 4.61 5.98
N ILE A 133 8.56 4.36 4.96
CA ILE A 133 10.01 4.57 4.98
C ILE A 133 10.33 5.59 3.89
N ILE A 134 10.95 6.71 4.26
CA ILE A 134 11.46 7.69 3.30
C ILE A 134 12.97 7.47 3.20
N GLY A 135 13.46 7.25 1.98
CA GLY A 135 14.88 7.21 1.67
C GLY A 135 15.21 8.24 0.60
N GLY A 136 16.36 8.86 0.71
CA GLY A 136 16.80 9.89 -0.22
C GLY A 136 17.99 10.66 0.31
N LEU A 137 18.62 11.42 -0.59
CA LEU A 137 19.77 12.25 -0.25
C LEU A 137 19.33 13.56 0.39
N ASP A 138 20.11 14.04 1.34
CA ASP A 138 19.94 15.35 1.97
C ASP A 138 20.54 16.49 1.11
N GLU A 139 20.74 17.67 1.73
CA GLU A 139 21.39 18.81 1.05
C GLU A 139 22.92 18.69 0.98
N GLU A 140 23.52 17.89 1.87
CA GLU A 140 24.96 17.59 1.87
C GLU A 140 25.31 16.44 0.90
N GLY A 141 24.32 15.75 0.36
CA GLY A 141 24.49 14.60 -0.52
C GLY A 141 24.67 13.28 0.22
N LYS A 142 24.31 13.24 1.51
CA LYS A 142 24.35 12.05 2.38
C LYS A 142 22.96 11.45 2.56
#